data_AF-A0A9P4S3Y4-F1
#
_entry.id   AF-A0A9P4S3Y4-F1
#
_cell.length_a   1.000
_cell.length_b   1.000
_cell.length_c   1.000
_cell.angle_alpha   90.00
_cell.angle_beta   90.00
_cell.angle_gamma   90.00
#
_symmetry.space_group_name_H-M   'P 1'
#
loop_
_entity.id
_entity.type
_entity.pdbx_description
1 polymer ?
#
loop_
_entity_poly.entity_id
_entity_poly.type
_entity_poly.pdbx_seq_one_letter_code
_entity_poly.pdbx_strand_id
1 'polypeptide(L)'
;MAPRKEKGEKVSVDEGLLISDAIDRKQKYVEVPFGSKIVMLVQADQCRQIKSSVLSAATKILKDLHERKEIEGRAAGKQIVYHAVQNAKDSASPDDLAVMDATIVALRDETTNLRATEKSLKTSLSTLQATLSTTDLRAAVSTLETERTEILGRLEGLRSGSAKPIDEKEKQDVEDEVRKWESLERKRKKIREEMWGFLCESLPEELKAEDLKEQLGLDE
;
A
#
# COMPACT_ATOMS: atom_id res chain seq x y z
N MET A 1 52.68 34.57 25.62
CA MET A 1 52.95 33.83 24.37
C MET A 1 51.64 33.69 23.61
N ALA A 2 51.55 34.29 22.43
CA ALA A 2 50.39 34.16 21.55
C ALA A 2 50.50 32.87 20.72
N PRO A 3 49.42 32.10 20.51
CA PRO A 3 49.49 30.91 19.68
C PRO A 3 49.55 31.30 18.19
N ARG A 4 50.52 30.73 17.48
CA ARG A 4 50.74 30.91 16.03
C ARG A 4 49.54 30.38 15.25
N LYS A 5 49.04 31.18 14.31
CA LYS A 5 48.11 30.73 13.25
C LYS A 5 48.83 29.73 12.34
N GLU A 6 48.34 28.49 12.30
CA GLU A 6 48.74 27.52 11.30
C GLU A 6 48.37 28.01 9.90
N LYS A 7 49.31 27.83 8.97
CA LYS A 7 49.14 28.17 7.56
C LYS A 7 48.13 27.21 6.95
N GLY A 8 47.10 27.79 6.33
CA GLY A 8 46.10 27.04 5.57
C GLY A 8 46.76 26.13 4.55
N GLU A 9 46.37 24.86 4.63
CA GLU A 9 46.68 23.80 3.70
C GLU A 9 46.39 24.24 2.26
N LYS A 10 47.40 24.11 1.39
CA LYS A 10 47.26 24.38 -0.03
C LYS A 10 46.28 23.35 -0.57
N VAL A 11 45.11 23.81 -1.02
CA VAL A 11 44.17 23.01 -1.82
C VAL A 11 44.99 22.33 -2.93
N SER A 12 44.93 21.00 -2.94
CA SER A 12 45.63 20.18 -3.93
C SER A 12 45.23 20.61 -5.34
N VAL A 13 46.18 20.62 -6.28
CA VAL A 13 45.95 20.99 -7.68
C VAL A 13 44.79 20.17 -8.29
N ASP A 14 44.60 18.94 -7.83
CA ASP A 14 43.54 18.03 -8.23
C ASP A 14 42.14 18.46 -7.76
N GLU A 15 42.03 18.98 -6.53
CA GLU A 15 40.76 19.52 -6.02
C GLU A 15 40.38 20.82 -6.72
N GLY A 16 41.38 21.63 -7.10
CA GLY A 16 41.17 22.85 -7.90
C GLY A 16 40.60 22.55 -9.29
N LEU A 17 41.09 21.49 -9.94
CA LEU A 17 40.57 21.04 -11.24
C LEU A 17 39.12 20.55 -11.13
N LEU A 18 38.81 19.74 -10.12
CA LEU A 18 37.44 19.21 -9.90
C LEU A 18 36.43 20.33 -9.61
N ILE A 19 36.85 21.38 -8.91
CA ILE A 19 36.01 22.55 -8.64
C ILE A 19 35.83 23.39 -9.92
N SER A 20 36.87 23.56 -10.73
CA SER A 20 36.77 24.24 -12.03
C SER A 20 35.81 23.50 -12.97
N ASP A 21 35.98 22.19 -13.14
CA ASP A 21 35.09 21.34 -13.94
C ASP A 21 33.64 21.37 -13.45
N ALA A 22 33.43 21.43 -12.14
CA ALA A 22 32.09 21.54 -11.54
C ALA A 22 31.47 22.92 -11.77
N ILE A 23 32.29 23.98 -11.79
CA ILE A 23 31.85 25.33 -12.14
C ILE A 23 31.51 25.37 -13.62
N ASP A 24 32.41 24.94 -14.52
CA ASP A 24 32.20 24.94 -15.97
C ASP A 24 30.99 24.10 -16.39
N ARG A 25 30.79 22.92 -15.78
CA ARG A 25 29.56 22.14 -15.97
C ARG A 25 28.34 22.94 -15.51
N LYS A 26 28.35 23.54 -14.31
CA LYS A 26 27.20 24.31 -13.82
C LYS A 26 26.95 25.58 -14.63
N GLN A 27 27.98 26.24 -15.18
CA GLN A 27 27.80 27.38 -16.08
C GLN A 27 27.12 26.95 -17.38
N LYS A 28 27.56 25.82 -17.97
CA LYS A 28 26.99 25.26 -19.20
C LYS A 28 25.54 24.80 -19.09
N TYR A 29 25.08 24.40 -17.89
CA TYR A 29 23.69 24.05 -17.61
C TYR A 29 22.78 25.28 -17.30
N VAL A 30 23.34 26.49 -17.14
CA VAL A 30 22.63 27.69 -16.66
C VAL A 30 22.86 28.89 -17.60
N GLU A 31 22.95 28.65 -18.91
CA GLU A 31 22.83 29.73 -19.89
C GLU A 31 21.34 30.02 -20.15
N VAL A 32 20.78 30.94 -19.36
CA VAL A 32 19.38 31.35 -19.49
C VAL A 32 19.26 32.40 -20.61
N PRO A 33 18.51 32.14 -21.70
CA PRO A 33 18.20 33.17 -22.68
C PRO A 33 17.24 34.18 -22.06
N PHE A 34 17.55 35.47 -22.26
CA PHE A 34 16.70 36.65 -22.04
C PHE A 34 15.49 36.50 -21.10
N GLY A 35 15.59 37.13 -19.92
CA GLY A 35 14.40 37.67 -19.25
C GLY A 35 14.04 37.12 -17.87
N SER A 36 14.87 36.31 -17.22
CA SER A 36 14.63 35.92 -15.82
C SER A 36 15.93 35.82 -15.04
N LYS A 37 15.99 36.57 -13.94
CA LYS A 37 17.16 36.79 -13.07
C LYS A 37 17.76 35.46 -12.58
N ILE A 38 18.83 35.00 -13.21
CA ILE A 38 19.91 34.25 -12.54
C ILE A 38 21.24 34.81 -13.05
N VAL A 39 21.68 35.85 -12.37
CA VAL A 39 23.08 36.29 -12.37
C VAL A 39 23.83 35.29 -11.49
N MET A 40 24.93 34.69 -11.96
CA MET A 40 25.86 34.00 -11.07
C MET A 40 26.53 35.04 -10.15
N LEU A 41 25.80 35.42 -9.11
CA LEU A 41 26.33 36.13 -7.95
C LEU A 41 27.22 35.13 -7.21
N VAL A 42 28.50 35.05 -7.59
CA VAL A 42 29.49 34.52 -6.67
C VAL A 42 29.86 35.60 -5.66
N GLN A 43 28.86 36.01 -4.87
CA GLN A 43 29.03 36.42 -3.49
C GLN A 43 27.67 36.47 -2.77
N ALA A 44 27.65 35.81 -1.60
CA ALA A 44 26.65 35.82 -0.53
C ALA A 44 25.33 35.02 -0.70
N ASP A 45 24.58 35.10 -1.81
CA ASP A 45 23.19 34.58 -1.75
C ASP A 45 23.03 33.07 -1.96
N GLN A 46 23.93 32.39 -2.66
CA GLN A 46 24.03 30.91 -2.65
C GLN A 46 24.99 30.36 -1.57
N CYS A 47 25.54 31.22 -0.71
CA CYS A 47 26.50 30.81 0.32
C CYS A 47 25.85 30.24 1.59
N ARG A 48 24.52 30.22 1.71
CA ARG A 48 23.86 29.70 2.92
C ARG A 48 24.01 28.18 3.10
N GLN A 49 24.34 27.44 2.04
CA GLN A 49 24.55 25.98 2.06
C GLN A 49 26.01 25.52 1.84
N ILE A 50 26.95 26.42 1.54
CA ILE A 50 28.32 26.05 1.19
C ILE A 50 29.27 26.47 2.32
N LYS A 51 30.09 25.54 2.82
CA LYS A 51 31.05 25.78 3.90
C LYS A 51 32.00 26.95 3.53
N SER A 52 32.28 27.82 4.48
CA SER A 52 33.07 29.06 4.28
C SER A 52 34.48 28.84 3.69
N SER A 53 35.07 27.66 3.89
CA SER A 53 36.35 27.27 3.29
C SER A 53 36.27 27.18 1.76
N VAL A 54 35.20 26.59 1.23
CA VAL A 54 34.97 26.40 -0.22
C VAL A 54 34.72 27.74 -0.91
N LEU A 55 34.08 28.69 -0.21
CA LEU A 55 33.85 30.05 -0.74
C LEU A 55 35.17 30.80 -1.00
N SER A 56 36.14 30.64 -0.11
CA SER A 56 37.45 31.29 -0.26
C SER A 56 38.30 30.70 -1.39
N ALA A 57 38.18 29.39 -1.63
CA ALA A 57 38.83 28.71 -2.74
C ALA A 57 38.18 29.07 -4.08
N ALA A 58 36.85 29.03 -4.15
CA ALA A 58 36.10 29.43 -5.34
C ALA A 58 36.36 30.88 -5.74
N THR A 59 36.47 31.80 -4.77
CA THR A 59 36.78 33.22 -5.06
C THR A 59 38.18 33.39 -5.65
N LYS A 60 39.15 32.55 -5.27
CA LYS A 60 40.49 32.57 -5.86
C LYS A 60 40.47 32.00 -7.27
N ILE A 61 39.81 30.87 -7.47
CA ILE A 61 39.68 30.22 -8.78
C ILE A 61 38.99 31.17 -9.78
N LEU A 62 37.91 31.86 -9.40
CA LEU A 62 37.23 32.81 -10.28
C LEU A 62 38.08 34.03 -10.60
N LYS A 63 38.94 34.48 -9.68
CA LYS A 63 39.91 35.54 -9.97
C LYS A 63 40.97 35.05 -10.96
N ASP A 64 41.53 33.86 -10.72
CA ASP A 64 42.53 33.26 -11.61
C ASP A 64 41.96 33.02 -13.03
N LEU A 65 40.70 32.55 -13.14
CA LEU A 65 40.01 32.35 -14.42
C LEU A 65 39.70 33.68 -15.13
N HIS A 66 39.38 34.73 -14.36
CA HIS A 66 39.21 36.08 -14.91
C HIS A 66 40.53 36.68 -15.40
N GLU A 67 41.63 36.47 -14.66
CA GLU A 67 42.98 36.87 -15.06
C GLU A 67 43.44 36.13 -16.34
N ARG A 68 43.02 34.87 -16.51
CA ARG A 68 43.22 34.06 -17.73
C ARG A 68 42.29 34.42 -18.89
N LYS A 69 41.34 35.35 -18.69
CA LYS A 69 40.32 35.79 -19.67
C LYS A 69 39.39 34.69 -20.18
N GLU A 70 39.25 33.61 -19.43
CA GLU A 70 38.30 32.53 -19.75
C GLU A 70 36.87 32.93 -19.32
N ILE A 71 36.75 33.84 -18.34
CA ILE A 71 35.49 34.40 -17.86
C ILE A 71 35.56 35.93 -17.74
N GLU A 72 34.43 36.59 -17.98
CA GLU A 72 34.28 38.04 -17.82
C GLU A 72 33.76 38.39 -16.43
N GLY A 73 34.36 39.41 -15.81
CA GLY A 73 33.96 39.94 -14.51
C GLY A 73 33.40 41.35 -14.66
N ARG A 74 32.15 41.58 -14.29
CA ARG A 74 31.55 42.92 -14.24
C ARG A 74 31.34 43.38 -12.81
N ALA A 75 31.77 44.60 -12.51
CA ALA A 75 31.53 45.21 -11.21
C ALA A 75 30.05 45.61 -11.09
N ALA A 76 29.37 45.07 -10.08
CA ALA A 76 28.01 45.41 -9.70
C ALA A 76 28.04 46.01 -8.28
N GLY A 77 28.26 47.32 -8.19
CA GLY A 77 28.39 48.02 -6.91
C GLY A 77 29.63 47.57 -6.12
N LYS A 78 29.43 46.98 -4.94
CA LYS A 78 30.52 46.51 -4.05
C LYS A 78 31.03 45.10 -4.40
N GLN A 79 30.40 44.41 -5.36
CA GLN A 79 30.69 43.02 -5.71
C GLN A 79 31.08 42.89 -7.19
N ILE A 80 31.80 41.82 -7.53
CA ILE A 80 32.13 41.46 -8.92
C ILE A 80 31.32 40.22 -9.27
N VAL A 81 30.62 40.29 -10.39
CA VAL A 81 29.85 39.19 -10.98
C VAL A 81 30.69 38.58 -12.10
N TYR A 82 30.97 37.29 -12.02
CA TYR A 82 31.66 36.56 -13.08
C TYR A 82 30.66 35.83 -13.97
N HIS A 83 30.85 35.91 -15.28
CA HIS A 83 30.05 35.21 -16.28
C HIS A 83 30.95 34.60 -17.35
N ALA A 84 30.47 33.53 -18.00
CA ALA A 84 31.15 32.95 -19.15
C ALA A 84 31.21 33.97 -20.29
N VAL A 85 32.29 33.92 -21.07
CA VAL A 85 32.44 34.73 -22.28
C VAL A 85 31.51 34.17 -23.35
N GLN A 86 30.49 34.93 -23.74
CA GLN A 86 29.60 34.54 -24.83
C GLN A 86 30.17 35.08 -26.15
N ASN A 87 30.68 34.17 -26.99
CA ASN A 87 31.21 34.54 -28.29
C ASN A 87 30.08 34.59 -29.32
N ALA A 88 29.88 35.75 -29.97
CA ALA A 88 28.84 35.92 -30.99
C ALA A 88 29.02 35.00 -32.21
N LYS A 89 30.23 34.47 -32.43
CA LYS A 89 30.52 33.49 -33.50
C LYS A 89 30.01 32.09 -33.21
N ASP A 90 29.71 31.79 -31.95
CA ASP A 90 29.15 30.50 -31.51
C ASP A 90 27.61 30.56 -31.43
N SER A 91 27.01 31.68 -31.86
CA SER A 91 25.56 31.84 -31.95
C SER A 91 25.02 30.98 -33.09
N ALA A 92 24.08 30.09 -32.78
CA ALA A 92 23.39 29.27 -33.76
C ALA A 92 22.65 30.15 -34.79
N SER A 93 22.65 29.74 -36.05
CA SER A 93 21.90 30.44 -37.08
C SER A 93 20.38 30.30 -36.84
N PRO A 94 19.53 31.19 -37.40
CA PRO A 94 18.08 31.06 -37.29
C PRO A 94 17.55 29.71 -37.80
N ASP A 95 18.18 29.15 -38.85
CA ASP A 95 17.82 27.85 -39.41
C ASP A 95 18.20 26.71 -38.45
N ASP A 96 19.38 26.78 -37.83
CA ASP A 96 19.80 25.79 -36.82
C ASP A 96 18.87 25.81 -35.61
N LEU A 97 18.44 26.99 -35.16
CA LEU A 97 17.47 27.13 -34.07
C LEU A 97 16.11 26.51 -34.44
N ALA A 98 15.63 26.73 -35.66
CA ALA A 98 14.38 26.14 -36.13
C ALA A 98 14.46 24.60 -36.18
N VAL A 99 15.61 24.04 -36.60
CA VAL A 99 15.85 22.59 -36.58
C VAL A 99 15.88 22.06 -35.14
N MET A 100 16.56 22.77 -34.22
CA MET A 100 16.58 22.38 -32.81
C MET A 100 15.19 22.41 -32.20
N ASP A 101 14.38 23.43 -32.46
CA ASP A 101 12.99 23.52 -31.99
C ASP A 101 12.13 22.39 -32.53
N ALA A 102 12.23 22.07 -33.82
CA ALA A 102 11.53 20.93 -34.42
C ALA A 102 11.94 19.60 -33.75
N THR A 103 13.22 19.44 -33.47
CA THR A 103 13.75 18.24 -32.79
C THR A 103 13.25 18.15 -31.35
N ILE A 104 13.20 19.28 -30.63
CA ILE A 104 12.68 19.36 -29.27
C ILE A 104 11.19 18.96 -29.23
N VAL A 105 10.39 19.45 -30.19
CA VAL A 105 8.97 19.07 -30.30
C VAL A 105 8.84 17.58 -30.56
N ALA A 106 9.56 17.05 -31.55
CA ALA A 106 9.53 15.62 -31.88
C ALA A 106 9.91 14.73 -30.68
N LEU A 107 10.99 15.06 -29.97
CA LEU A 107 11.43 14.31 -28.80
C LEU A 107 10.44 14.41 -27.63
N ARG A 108 9.79 15.57 -27.45
CA ARG A 108 8.74 15.73 -26.44
C ARG A 108 7.54 14.85 -26.74
N ASP A 109 7.10 14.81 -27.99
CA ASP A 109 5.98 13.98 -28.43
C ASP A 109 6.31 12.48 -28.33
N GLU A 110 7.52 12.07 -28.70
CA GLU A 110 7.99 10.70 -28.51
C GLU A 110 8.02 10.33 -27.01
N THR A 111 8.55 11.21 -26.16
CA THR A 111 8.64 10.98 -24.72
C THR A 111 7.25 10.86 -24.08
N THR A 112 6.29 11.70 -24.47
CA THR A 112 4.91 11.63 -23.94
C THR A 112 4.23 10.34 -24.38
N ASN A 113 4.39 9.95 -25.65
CA ASN A 113 3.86 8.69 -26.18
C ASN A 113 4.47 7.48 -25.47
N LEU A 114 5.80 7.42 -25.33
CA LEU A 114 6.48 6.33 -24.62
C LEU A 114 6.02 6.24 -23.17
N ARG A 115 5.89 7.36 -22.44
CA ARG A 115 5.34 7.36 -21.08
C ARG A 115 3.90 6.85 -21.00
N ALA A 116 3.07 7.19 -21.99
CA ALA A 116 1.70 6.67 -22.05
C ALA A 116 1.69 5.15 -22.27
N THR A 117 2.53 4.64 -23.17
CA THR A 117 2.66 3.19 -23.41
C THR A 117 3.22 2.45 -22.20
N GLU A 118 4.23 3.00 -21.53
CA GLU A 118 4.80 2.46 -20.29
C GLU A 118 3.72 2.33 -19.21
N LYS A 119 2.91 3.38 -19.02
CA LYS A 119 1.82 3.37 -18.05
C LYS A 119 0.80 2.28 -18.38
N SER A 120 0.40 2.17 -19.65
CA SER A 120 -0.53 1.12 -20.11
C SER A 120 0.03 -0.28 -19.85
N LEU A 121 1.28 -0.53 -20.23
CA LEU A 121 1.94 -1.83 -20.04
C LEU A 121 2.10 -2.19 -18.57
N LYS A 122 2.45 -1.22 -17.71
CA LYS A 122 2.49 -1.43 -16.26
C LYS A 122 1.13 -1.80 -15.69
N THR A 123 0.06 -1.16 -16.14
CA THR A 123 -1.30 -1.53 -15.73
C THR A 123 -1.64 -2.94 -16.19
N SER A 124 -1.41 -3.29 -17.46
CA SER A 124 -1.66 -4.64 -17.98
C SER A 124 -0.86 -5.71 -17.24
N LEU A 125 0.42 -5.44 -16.95
CA LEU A 125 1.28 -6.35 -16.21
C LEU A 125 0.79 -6.53 -14.77
N SER A 126 0.40 -5.44 -14.09
CA SER A 126 -0.19 -5.50 -12.74
C SER A 126 -1.48 -6.34 -12.73
N THR A 127 -2.37 -6.16 -13.71
CA THR A 127 -3.58 -6.97 -13.85
C THR A 127 -3.24 -8.45 -14.07
N LEU A 128 -2.25 -8.75 -14.92
CA LEU A 128 -1.82 -10.12 -15.21
C LEU A 128 -1.10 -10.78 -14.03
N GLN A 129 -0.39 -10.01 -13.20
CA GLN A 129 0.23 -10.50 -11.97
C GLN A 129 -0.78 -10.68 -10.82
N ALA A 130 -1.85 -9.88 -10.81
CA ALA A 130 -2.94 -10.04 -9.84
C ALA A 130 -3.73 -11.33 -10.10
N THR A 131 -3.76 -11.83 -11.34
CA THR A 131 -4.26 -13.17 -11.63
C THR A 131 -3.23 -14.22 -11.20
N LEU A 132 -3.64 -15.21 -10.39
CA LEU A 132 -2.76 -16.34 -10.03
C LEU A 132 -2.12 -16.92 -11.29
N SER A 133 -0.84 -17.30 -11.17
CA SER A 133 -0.17 -17.96 -12.28
C SER A 133 -0.93 -19.22 -12.67
N THR A 134 -0.90 -19.58 -13.96
CA THR A 134 -1.61 -20.78 -14.45
C THR A 134 -1.16 -22.06 -13.74
N THR A 135 0.08 -22.11 -13.24
CA THR A 135 0.61 -23.19 -12.42
C THR A 135 -0.04 -23.22 -11.04
N ASP A 136 -0.18 -22.08 -10.38
CA ASP A 136 -0.82 -22.00 -9.06
C ASP A 136 -2.32 -22.28 -9.15
N LEU A 137 -2.99 -21.84 -10.22
CA LEU A 137 -4.38 -22.19 -10.50
C LEU A 137 -4.57 -23.71 -10.65
N ARG A 138 -3.68 -24.39 -11.38
CA ARG A 138 -3.74 -25.86 -11.49
C ARG A 138 -3.53 -26.54 -10.15
N ALA A 139 -2.59 -26.06 -9.34
CA ALA A 139 -2.36 -26.58 -8.00
C ALA A 139 -3.61 -26.40 -7.11
N ALA A 140 -4.21 -25.20 -7.11
CA ALA A 140 -5.43 -24.91 -6.36
C ALA A 140 -6.61 -25.79 -6.81
N VAL A 141 -6.79 -25.99 -8.12
CA VAL A 141 -7.82 -26.90 -8.66
C VAL A 141 -7.59 -28.32 -8.17
N SER A 142 -6.36 -28.84 -8.25
CA SER A 142 -6.03 -30.17 -7.76
C SER A 142 -6.34 -30.33 -6.26
N THR A 143 -6.01 -29.34 -5.44
CA THR A 143 -6.33 -29.34 -4.01
C THR A 143 -7.83 -29.36 -3.77
N LEU A 144 -8.59 -28.48 -4.43
CA LEU A 144 -10.04 -28.42 -4.32
C LEU A 144 -10.73 -29.73 -4.77
N GLU A 145 -10.19 -30.37 -5.81
CA GLU A 145 -10.68 -31.68 -6.26
C GLU A 145 -10.45 -32.76 -5.18
N THR A 146 -9.27 -32.78 -4.56
CA THR A 146 -9.00 -33.71 -3.45
C THR A 146 -9.92 -33.47 -2.25
N GLU A 147 -10.09 -32.22 -1.82
CA GLU A 147 -11.01 -31.84 -0.73
C GLU A 147 -12.46 -32.22 -1.06
N ARG A 148 -12.89 -31.99 -2.31
CA ARG A 148 -14.22 -32.40 -2.77
C ARG A 148 -14.40 -33.90 -2.64
N THR A 149 -13.42 -34.70 -3.07
CA THR A 149 -13.51 -36.17 -2.96
C THR A 149 -13.56 -36.63 -1.51
N GLU A 150 -12.80 -36.01 -0.62
CA GLU A 150 -12.80 -36.31 0.82
C GLU A 150 -14.15 -35.96 1.47
N ILE A 151 -14.66 -34.76 1.21
CA ILE A 151 -15.96 -34.30 1.74
C ILE A 151 -17.09 -35.19 1.24
N LEU A 152 -17.09 -35.56 -0.04
CA LEU A 152 -18.10 -36.46 -0.60
C LEU A 152 -18.00 -37.86 0.01
N GLY A 153 -16.78 -38.39 0.22
CA GLY A 153 -16.58 -39.66 0.91
C GLY A 153 -17.11 -39.64 2.35
N ARG A 154 -16.86 -38.54 3.09
CA ARG A 154 -17.38 -38.36 4.45
C ARG A 154 -18.90 -38.23 4.47
N LEU A 155 -19.47 -37.51 3.50
CA LEU A 155 -20.92 -37.36 3.35
C LEU A 155 -21.59 -38.71 3.03
N GLU A 156 -20.99 -39.52 2.17
CA GLU A 156 -21.49 -40.85 1.85
C GLU A 156 -21.45 -41.76 3.07
N GLY A 157 -20.35 -41.74 3.83
CA GLY A 157 -20.27 -42.44 5.11
C GLY A 157 -21.40 -42.05 6.07
N LEU A 158 -21.67 -40.75 6.22
CA LEU A 158 -22.77 -40.26 7.05
C LEU A 158 -24.16 -40.67 6.53
N ARG A 159 -24.36 -40.72 5.21
CA ARG A 159 -25.64 -41.13 4.59
C ARG A 159 -25.87 -42.64 4.62
N SER A 160 -24.80 -43.43 4.55
CA SER A 160 -24.83 -44.89 4.64
C SER A 160 -25.09 -45.41 6.06
N GLY A 161 -24.89 -44.55 7.08
CA GLY A 161 -25.22 -44.86 8.46
C GLY A 161 -26.72 -45.06 8.67
N SER A 162 -27.09 -45.80 9.72
CA SER A 162 -28.49 -46.03 10.11
C SER A 162 -29.25 -44.73 10.47
N ALA A 163 -28.53 -43.64 10.72
CA ALA A 163 -29.11 -42.35 11.03
C ALA A 163 -29.50 -41.60 9.75
N LYS A 164 -30.82 -41.47 9.51
CA LYS A 164 -31.33 -40.61 8.44
C LYS A 164 -30.95 -39.15 8.74
N PRO A 165 -30.37 -38.41 7.78
CA PRO A 165 -30.16 -36.97 7.95
C PRO A 165 -31.53 -36.28 8.10
N ILE A 166 -31.73 -35.58 9.21
CA ILE A 166 -32.95 -34.81 9.50
C ILE A 166 -32.59 -33.35 9.29
N ASP A 167 -33.49 -32.59 8.65
CA ASP A 167 -33.33 -31.15 8.51
C ASP A 167 -33.54 -30.46 9.87
N GLU A 168 -32.88 -29.32 10.09
CA GLU A 168 -32.99 -28.59 11.36
C GLU A 168 -34.45 -28.20 11.66
N LYS A 169 -35.23 -27.91 10.61
CA LYS A 169 -36.65 -27.61 10.75
C LYS A 169 -37.47 -28.82 11.21
N GLU A 170 -37.26 -29.98 10.58
CA GLU A 170 -37.95 -31.22 10.96
C GLU A 170 -37.65 -31.61 12.41
N LYS A 171 -36.41 -31.40 12.85
CA LYS A 171 -36.00 -31.63 14.24
C LYS A 171 -36.75 -30.69 15.20
N GLN A 172 -36.83 -29.41 14.89
CA GLN A 172 -37.56 -28.43 15.72
C GLN A 172 -39.04 -28.75 15.81
N ASP A 173 -39.68 -29.12 14.70
CA ASP A 173 -41.10 -29.50 14.67
C ASP A 173 -41.37 -30.71 15.59
N VAL A 174 -40.49 -31.72 15.56
CA VAL A 174 -40.59 -32.89 16.45
C VAL A 174 -40.36 -32.51 17.91
N GLU A 175 -39.37 -31.68 18.22
CA GLU A 175 -39.10 -31.21 19.59
C GLU A 175 -40.30 -30.44 20.17
N ASP A 176 -40.94 -29.59 19.37
CA ASP A 176 -42.11 -28.84 19.79
C ASP A 176 -43.34 -29.74 19.98
N GLU A 177 -43.50 -30.76 19.14
CA GLU A 177 -44.56 -31.75 19.30
C GLU A 177 -44.36 -32.58 20.57
N VAL A 178 -43.13 -33.03 20.86
CA VAL A 178 -42.79 -33.74 22.11
C VAL A 178 -43.12 -32.87 23.32
N ARG A 179 -42.69 -31.61 23.34
CA ARG A 179 -42.99 -30.67 24.44
C ARG A 179 -44.49 -30.47 24.64
N LYS A 180 -45.26 -30.44 23.55
CA LYS A 180 -46.73 -30.32 23.61
C LYS A 180 -47.35 -31.56 24.25
N TRP A 181 -46.95 -32.76 23.84
CA TRP A 181 -47.48 -34.00 24.39
C TRP A 181 -47.09 -34.21 25.86
N GLU A 182 -45.85 -33.90 26.25
CA GLU A 182 -45.40 -33.93 27.64
C GLU A 182 -46.18 -32.95 28.54
N SER A 183 -46.51 -31.76 28.02
CA SER A 183 -47.34 -30.79 28.73
C SER A 183 -48.77 -31.31 28.94
N LEU A 184 -49.34 -31.95 27.92
CA LEU A 184 -50.67 -32.55 28.00
C LEU A 184 -50.71 -33.75 28.94
N GLU A 185 -49.69 -34.62 28.89
CA GLU A 185 -49.54 -35.76 29.79
C GLU A 185 -49.50 -35.30 31.24
N ARG A 186 -48.65 -34.30 31.57
CA ARG A 186 -48.56 -33.73 32.92
C ARG A 186 -49.91 -33.18 33.40
N LYS A 187 -50.63 -32.45 32.54
CA LYS A 187 -51.96 -31.92 32.89
C LYS A 187 -52.97 -33.03 33.12
N ARG A 188 -53.00 -34.06 32.28
CA ARG A 188 -53.91 -35.21 32.41
C ARG A 188 -53.60 -36.03 33.67
N LYS A 189 -52.32 -36.22 33.98
CA LYS A 189 -51.88 -36.88 35.21
C LYS A 189 -52.37 -36.11 36.45
N LYS A 190 -52.20 -34.79 36.46
CA LYS A 190 -52.70 -33.93 37.53
C LYS A 190 -54.22 -34.03 37.70
N ILE A 191 -54.99 -33.95 36.59
CA ILE A 191 -56.45 -34.10 36.64
C ILE A 191 -56.85 -35.47 37.19
N ARG A 192 -56.17 -36.55 36.76
CA ARG A 192 -56.42 -37.91 37.26
C ARG A 192 -56.18 -37.99 38.76
N GLU A 193 -55.06 -37.46 39.25
CA GLU A 193 -54.71 -37.45 40.67
C GLU A 193 -55.72 -36.64 41.50
N GLU A 194 -56.14 -35.46 41.01
CA GLU A 194 -57.16 -34.63 41.66
C GLU A 194 -58.53 -35.31 41.72
N MET A 195 -59.00 -35.86 40.60
CA MET A 195 -60.27 -36.60 40.55
C MET A 195 -60.26 -37.84 41.45
N TRP A 196 -59.13 -38.56 41.48
CA TRP A 196 -58.95 -39.69 42.37
C TRP A 196 -59.00 -39.27 43.84
N GLY A 197 -58.35 -38.14 44.19
CA GLY A 197 -58.43 -37.54 45.52
C GLY A 197 -59.88 -37.27 45.96
N PHE A 198 -60.69 -36.64 45.11
CA PHE A 198 -62.10 -36.38 45.42
C PHE A 198 -62.93 -37.66 45.64
N LEU A 199 -62.66 -38.71 44.86
CA LEU A 199 -63.33 -40.01 45.03
C LEU A 199 -62.96 -40.63 46.37
N CYS A 200 -61.67 -40.63 46.73
CA CYS A 200 -61.17 -41.13 48.01
C CYS A 200 -61.77 -40.37 49.22
N GLU A 201 -61.95 -39.05 49.12
CA GLU A 201 -62.58 -38.24 50.17
C GLU A 201 -64.06 -38.55 50.36
N SER A 202 -64.73 -39.07 49.33
CA SER A 202 -66.17 -39.36 49.33
C SER A 202 -66.49 -40.85 49.59
N LEU A 203 -65.48 -41.67 49.87
CA LEU A 203 -65.61 -43.11 50.05
C LEU A 203 -66.08 -43.45 51.49
N PRO A 204 -67.02 -44.41 51.66
CA PRO A 204 -67.37 -44.94 52.98
C PRO A 204 -66.17 -45.59 53.67
N GLU A 205 -66.06 -45.49 55.01
CA GLU A 205 -64.93 -46.03 55.81
C GLU A 205 -64.67 -47.54 55.62
N GLU A 206 -65.64 -48.28 55.12
CA GLU A 206 -65.59 -49.73 54.92
C GLU A 206 -64.91 -50.15 53.60
N LEU A 207 -64.73 -49.23 52.66
CA LEU A 207 -64.13 -49.46 51.35
C LEU A 207 -62.72 -48.87 51.29
N LYS A 208 -61.72 -49.70 50.99
CA LYS A 208 -60.35 -49.23 50.79
C LYS A 208 -60.18 -48.63 49.40
N ALA A 209 -59.58 -47.44 49.34
CA ALA A 209 -59.29 -46.76 48.09
C ALA A 209 -58.40 -47.58 47.14
N GLU A 210 -57.43 -48.32 47.67
CA GLU A 210 -56.52 -49.17 46.87
C GLU A 210 -57.27 -50.29 46.14
N ASP A 211 -58.18 -50.99 46.83
CA ASP A 211 -59.00 -52.06 46.23
C ASP A 211 -59.90 -51.51 45.10
N LEU A 212 -60.40 -50.27 45.23
CA LEU A 212 -61.19 -49.61 44.19
C LEU A 212 -60.32 -49.20 43.00
N LYS A 213 -59.07 -48.80 43.24
CA LYS A 213 -58.12 -48.41 42.20
C LYS A 213 -57.76 -49.59 41.30
N GLU A 214 -57.53 -50.74 41.92
CA GLU A 214 -57.25 -52.02 41.25
C GLU A 214 -58.47 -52.52 40.47
N GLN A 215 -59.68 -52.43 41.04
CA GLN A 215 -60.92 -52.77 40.35
C GLN A 215 -61.19 -51.89 39.10
N LEU A 216 -60.78 -50.62 39.14
CA LEU A 216 -60.90 -49.70 38.03
C LEU A 216 -59.71 -49.78 37.04
N GLY A 217 -58.69 -50.59 37.33
CA GLY A 217 -57.51 -50.76 36.49
C GLY A 217 -56.65 -49.51 36.37
N LEU A 218 -56.56 -48.72 37.45
CA LEU A 218 -55.85 -47.43 37.48
C LEU A 218 -54.44 -47.52 38.09
N ASP A 219 -53.87 -48.73 38.19
CA ASP A 219 -52.61 -49.00 38.88
C ASP A 219 -51.34 -48.62 38.10
N GLU A 220 -51.47 -48.26 36.81
CA GLU A 220 -50.38 -47.75 35.96
C GLU A 220 -50.68 -46.36 35.35
#